data_AF-A0A543NF69-F1
#
_entry.id   AF-A0A543NF69-F1
#
_cell.length_a   1.000
_cell.length_b   1.000
_cell.length_c   1.000
_cell.angle_alpha   90.00
_cell.angle_beta   90.00
_cell.angle_gamma   90.00
#
_symmetry.space_group_name_H-M   'P 1'
#
loop_
_entity.id
_entity.type
_entity.pdbx_description
1 polymer ?
#
loop_
_entity_poly.entity_id
_entity_poly.type
_entity_poly.pdbx_seq_one_letter_code
_entity_poly.pdbx_strand_id
1 'polypeptide(L)'
;MATDEPSQGTGGTPGRRDGRAGWRGVAASLSIGLLEALWRAPPDRPGGVPRVFGGPQWPAGRWHRAGAVLAWIALFGLSSGVAALSAVQLDRFHILPADLAAALGLVTGLPLALLPVTPLLAWRIVTAGVLLALFAVATVGTPPDALWPWPAGALVVLPVVLYEVAATHPRRVTGAVGVVTVVGNVLAASPVVGTPLAQTAWVSAAAVAALALGRGVGGRAGDGAGR
;
A
#
# COMPACT_ATOMS: atom_id res chain seq x y z
N MET A 1 -20.03 51.54 49.34
CA MET A 1 -20.33 50.21 49.92
C MET A 1 -21.21 49.51 48.90
N ALA A 2 -20.57 48.90 47.89
CA ALA A 2 -21.24 48.28 46.75
C ALA A 2 -21.14 46.77 46.92
N THR A 3 -22.29 46.12 46.80
CA THR A 3 -22.53 44.70 47.04
C THR A 3 -22.04 43.84 45.89
N ASP A 4 -21.25 42.82 46.23
CA ASP A 4 -20.81 41.72 45.35
C ASP A 4 -22.00 40.94 44.79
N GLU A 5 -22.04 40.77 43.47
CA GLU A 5 -22.93 39.81 42.79
C GLU A 5 -22.15 38.54 42.44
N PRO A 6 -22.50 37.36 43.01
CA PRO A 6 -21.84 36.10 42.67
C PRO A 6 -22.37 35.58 41.32
N SER A 7 -21.55 35.68 40.28
CA SER A 7 -21.87 35.13 38.96
C SER A 7 -21.93 33.59 39.04
N GLN A 8 -23.16 33.08 38.92
CA GLN A 8 -23.52 31.68 38.94
C GLN A 8 -22.72 30.86 37.92
N GLY A 9 -22.09 29.79 38.42
CA GLY A 9 -21.42 28.79 37.61
C GLY A 9 -22.40 28.08 36.68
N THR A 10 -22.24 28.31 35.39
CA THR A 10 -22.87 27.50 34.35
C THR A 10 -22.21 26.13 34.33
N GLY A 11 -22.77 25.20 35.09
CA GLY A 11 -22.47 23.78 35.03
C GLY A 11 -22.84 23.22 33.65
N GLY A 12 -21.93 23.37 32.69
CA GLY A 12 -22.05 22.75 31.38
C GLY A 12 -21.94 21.23 31.53
N THR A 13 -23.07 20.53 31.52
CA THR A 13 -23.12 19.08 31.39
C THR A 13 -22.24 18.67 30.21
N PRO A 14 -21.20 17.83 30.42
CA PRO A 14 -20.34 17.38 29.33
C PRO A 14 -21.22 16.59 28.36
N GLY A 15 -21.53 17.23 27.22
CA GLY A 15 -22.31 16.64 26.15
C GLY A 15 -21.66 15.32 25.75
N ARG A 16 -22.33 14.22 26.09
CA ARG A 16 -21.94 12.86 25.75
C ARG A 16 -22.02 12.76 24.23
N ARG A 17 -20.93 13.09 23.53
CA ARG A 17 -20.82 12.94 22.08
C ARG A 17 -21.07 11.47 21.76
N ASP A 18 -22.20 11.19 21.13
CA ASP A 18 -22.56 9.85 20.69
C ASP A 18 -21.51 9.31 19.72
N GLY A 19 -20.63 8.45 20.23
CA GLY A 19 -19.54 7.83 19.46
C GLY A 19 -20.03 7.01 18.26
N ARG A 20 -21.33 6.68 18.18
CA ARG A 20 -21.93 5.97 17.04
C ARG A 20 -21.99 6.81 15.77
N ALA A 21 -22.05 8.14 15.86
CA ALA A 21 -22.01 9.02 14.69
C ALA A 21 -20.63 8.99 14.00
N GLY A 22 -19.55 8.78 14.76
CA GLY A 22 -18.19 8.73 14.24
C GLY A 22 -17.93 7.53 13.33
N TRP A 23 -18.36 6.34 13.74
CA TRP A 23 -18.07 5.09 13.01
C TRP A 23 -18.73 5.02 11.62
N ARG A 24 -19.96 5.53 11.49
CA ARG A 24 -20.65 5.59 10.18
C ARG A 24 -19.92 6.49 9.19
N GLY A 25 -19.39 7.62 9.66
CA GLY A 25 -18.59 8.53 8.84
C GLY A 25 -17.26 7.90 8.37
N VAL A 26 -16.59 7.14 9.25
CA VAL A 26 -15.36 6.41 8.90
C VAL A 26 -15.65 5.31 7.87
N ALA A 27 -16.69 4.49 8.10
CA ALA A 27 -17.06 3.42 7.18
C ALA A 27 -17.43 3.94 5.79
N ALA A 28 -18.21 5.02 5.71
CA ALA A 28 -18.54 5.68 4.44
C ALA A 28 -17.30 6.26 3.75
N SER A 29 -16.37 6.86 4.51
CA SER A 29 -15.13 7.40 3.97
C SER A 29 -14.20 6.32 3.41
N LEU A 30 -14.14 5.16 4.08
CA LEU A 30 -13.35 4.01 3.65
C LEU A 30 -13.96 3.33 2.43
N SER A 31 -15.28 3.18 2.38
CA SER A 31 -15.96 2.56 1.22
C SER A 31 -15.85 3.43 -0.03
N ILE A 32 -15.95 4.76 0.09
CA ILE A 32 -15.64 5.67 -1.03
C ILE A 32 -14.16 5.55 -1.42
N GLY A 33 -13.25 5.61 -0.45
CA GLY A 33 -11.82 5.46 -0.71
C GLY A 33 -11.47 4.12 -1.37
N LEU A 34 -12.18 3.06 -1.02
CA LEU A 34 -12.05 1.73 -1.62
C LEU A 34 -12.56 1.72 -3.05
N LEU A 35 -13.75 2.27 -3.32
CA LEU A 35 -14.29 2.36 -4.68
C LEU A 35 -13.37 3.19 -5.59
N GLU A 36 -12.84 4.31 -5.10
CA GLU A 36 -11.81 5.08 -5.79
C GLU A 36 -10.55 4.23 -6.03
N ALA A 37 -10.09 3.55 -4.98
CA ALA A 37 -8.91 2.72 -5.02
C ALA A 37 -9.07 1.46 -5.87
N LEU A 38 -10.28 0.98 -6.16
CA LEU A 38 -10.53 -0.24 -6.95
C LEU A 38 -10.93 0.08 -8.40
N TRP A 39 -11.78 1.09 -8.61
CA TRP A 39 -12.52 1.27 -9.86
C TRP A 39 -12.26 2.59 -10.58
N ARG A 40 -11.94 3.69 -9.88
CA ARG A 40 -11.67 4.93 -10.61
C ARG A 40 -10.30 4.85 -11.30
N ALA A 41 -10.32 5.13 -12.60
CA ALA A 41 -9.14 5.59 -13.33
C ALA A 41 -8.65 6.88 -12.65
N PRO A 42 -7.33 7.15 -12.62
CA PRO A 42 -6.82 8.39 -12.05
C PRO A 42 -7.61 9.56 -12.65
N PRO A 43 -8.21 10.45 -11.85
CA PRO A 43 -8.84 11.64 -12.41
C PRO A 43 -7.77 12.34 -13.23
N ASP A 44 -8.06 12.59 -14.51
CA ASP A 44 -7.19 13.34 -15.41
C ASP A 44 -6.73 14.59 -14.66
N ARG A 45 -5.48 14.60 -14.19
CA ARG A 45 -4.92 15.82 -13.60
C ARG A 45 -4.82 16.79 -14.77
N PRO A 46 -5.55 17.91 -14.78
CA PRO A 46 -5.41 18.89 -15.85
C PRO A 46 -3.98 19.45 -15.80
N GLY A 47 -3.14 19.00 -16.74
CA GLY A 47 -1.93 19.68 -17.21
C GLY A 47 -0.62 19.57 -16.41
N GLY A 48 -0.59 18.95 -15.23
CA GLY A 48 0.64 18.90 -14.42
C GLY A 48 1.22 17.49 -14.32
N VAL A 49 2.33 17.20 -15.00
CA VAL A 49 3.11 15.97 -14.78
C VAL A 49 3.50 15.95 -13.30
N PRO A 50 2.93 15.06 -12.46
CA PRO A 50 3.25 15.05 -11.04
C PRO A 50 4.72 14.62 -10.91
N ARG A 51 5.58 15.55 -10.48
CA ARG A 51 6.96 15.24 -10.14
C ARG A 51 6.95 14.44 -8.83
N VAL A 52 6.79 13.12 -8.96
CA VAL A 52 6.77 12.15 -7.82
C VAL A 52 8.06 12.23 -7.00
N PHE A 53 9.17 12.58 -7.66
CA PHE A 53 10.37 13.05 -6.98
C PHE A 53 10.35 14.57 -6.93
N GLY A 54 10.05 15.14 -5.77
CA GLY A 54 10.45 16.50 -5.38
C GLY A 54 11.97 16.61 -5.22
N GLY A 55 12.71 16.08 -6.19
CA GLY A 55 14.14 16.21 -6.25
C GLY A 55 14.54 17.65 -6.52
N PRO A 56 15.80 18.02 -6.23
CA PRO A 56 16.37 19.29 -6.65
C PRO A 56 15.97 19.59 -8.09
N GLN A 57 15.65 20.85 -8.37
CA GLN A 57 15.42 21.36 -9.72
C GLN A 57 16.71 21.22 -10.53
N TRP A 58 16.99 19.99 -10.96
CA TRP A 58 18.22 19.65 -11.66
C TRP A 58 18.19 20.37 -12.99
N PRO A 59 19.24 21.13 -13.34
CA PRO A 59 19.28 21.94 -14.55
C PRO A 59 19.04 21.06 -15.77
N ALA A 60 17.97 21.32 -16.52
CA ALA A 60 17.48 20.50 -17.63
C ALA A 60 18.58 20.24 -18.66
N GLY A 61 19.27 19.10 -18.53
CA GLY A 61 20.41 18.72 -19.33
C GLY A 61 20.26 17.30 -19.89
N ARG A 62 21.12 16.95 -20.85
CA ARG A 62 21.17 15.62 -21.50
C ARG A 62 21.35 14.48 -20.49
N TRP A 63 21.92 14.79 -19.34
CA TRP A 63 22.13 13.90 -18.18
C TRP A 63 20.82 13.37 -17.57
N HIS A 64 19.69 14.08 -17.72
CA HIS A 64 18.40 13.68 -17.16
C HIS A 64 17.80 12.46 -17.87
N ARG A 65 17.99 12.39 -19.19
CA ARG A 65 17.49 11.25 -19.98
C ARG A 65 18.27 9.98 -19.64
N ALA A 66 19.60 10.08 -19.52
CA ALA A 66 20.45 8.95 -19.13
C ALA A 66 20.09 8.45 -17.72
N GLY A 67 19.92 9.34 -16.75
CA GLY A 67 19.51 8.97 -15.40
C GLY A 67 18.13 8.32 -15.34
N ALA A 68 17.15 8.84 -16.09
CA ALA A 68 15.82 8.25 -16.18
C ALA A 68 15.85 6.85 -16.81
N VAL A 69 16.59 6.68 -17.92
CA VAL A 69 16.74 5.37 -18.58
C VAL A 69 17.42 4.36 -17.65
N LEU A 70 18.47 4.76 -16.93
CA LEU A 70 19.15 3.89 -15.96
C LEU A 70 18.21 3.50 -14.80
N ALA A 71 17.41 4.43 -14.29
CA ALA A 71 16.41 4.14 -13.26
C ALA A 71 15.36 3.13 -13.76
N TRP A 72 14.88 3.30 -15.00
CA TRP A 72 13.96 2.34 -15.62
C TRP A 72 14.59 0.96 -15.78
N ILE A 73 15.83 0.88 -16.31
CA ILE A 73 16.55 -0.38 -16.44
C ILE A 73 16.73 -1.06 -15.08
N ALA A 74 17.12 -0.30 -14.05
CA ALA A 74 17.26 -0.82 -12.70
C ALA A 74 15.94 -1.34 -12.12
N LEU A 75 14.83 -0.62 -12.33
CA LEU A 75 13.49 -1.06 -11.90
C LEU A 75 13.04 -2.32 -12.63
N PHE A 76 13.23 -2.41 -13.95
CA PHE A 76 12.93 -3.61 -14.72
C PHE A 76 13.78 -4.81 -14.30
N GLY A 77 15.08 -4.59 -14.06
CA GLY A 77 15.98 -5.62 -13.55
C GLY A 77 15.55 -6.14 -12.17
N LEU A 78 15.28 -5.22 -11.24
CA LEU A 78 14.80 -5.56 -9.90
C LEU A 78 13.45 -6.29 -9.95
N SER A 79 12.51 -5.78 -10.76
CA SER A 79 11.20 -6.35 -10.98
C SER A 79 11.26 -7.78 -11.54
N SER A 80 12.13 -8.00 -12.52
CA SER A 80 12.38 -9.33 -13.09
C SER A 80 13.02 -10.29 -12.07
N GLY A 81 13.96 -9.79 -11.26
CA GLY A 81 14.58 -10.56 -10.18
C GLY A 81 13.58 -10.98 -9.11
N VAL A 82 12.69 -10.07 -8.68
CA VAL A 82 11.59 -10.37 -7.76
C VAL A 82 10.63 -11.40 -8.35
N ALA A 83 10.28 -11.25 -9.63
CA ALA A 83 9.38 -12.18 -10.31
C ALA A 83 9.97 -13.59 -10.37
N ALA A 84 11.24 -13.71 -10.77
CA ALA A 84 11.96 -14.98 -10.81
C ALA A 84 12.08 -15.61 -9.42
N LEU A 85 12.43 -14.83 -8.39
CA LEU A 85 12.53 -15.33 -7.01
C LEU A 85 11.18 -15.82 -6.49
N SER A 86 10.11 -15.09 -6.78
CA SER A 86 8.74 -15.48 -6.39
C SER A 86 8.29 -16.75 -7.12
N ALA A 87 8.58 -16.87 -8.42
CA ALA A 87 8.29 -18.07 -9.21
C ALA A 87 9.04 -19.30 -8.69
N VAL A 88 10.36 -19.18 -8.46
CA VAL A 88 11.18 -20.26 -7.88
C VAL A 88 10.66 -20.66 -6.51
N GLN A 89 10.23 -19.69 -5.68
CA GLN A 89 9.71 -20.03 -4.37
C GLN A 89 8.38 -20.80 -4.43
N LEU A 90 7.49 -20.40 -5.33
CA LEU A 90 6.19 -21.07 -5.53
C LEU A 90 6.37 -22.47 -6.13
N ASP A 91 7.26 -22.64 -7.09
CA ASP A 91 7.60 -23.93 -7.72
C ASP A 91 8.27 -24.87 -6.70
N ARG A 92 9.34 -24.42 -6.03
CA ARG A 92 10.22 -25.30 -5.26
C ARG A 92 9.80 -25.54 -3.82
N PHE A 93 9.15 -24.56 -3.18
CA PHE A 93 8.77 -24.69 -1.78
C PHE A 93 7.29 -24.92 -1.56
N HIS A 94 6.45 -24.49 -2.50
CA HIS A 94 5.00 -24.68 -2.42
C HIS A 94 4.48 -25.72 -3.42
N ILE A 95 5.38 -26.27 -4.26
CA ILE A 95 5.11 -27.37 -5.19
C ILE A 95 3.98 -27.01 -6.17
N LEU A 96 3.90 -25.74 -6.58
CA LEU A 96 2.97 -25.33 -7.64
C LEU A 96 3.49 -25.80 -9.00
N PRO A 97 2.61 -26.11 -9.97
CA PRO A 97 3.01 -26.33 -11.34
C PRO A 97 3.84 -25.17 -11.88
N ALA A 98 4.95 -25.46 -12.57
CA ALA A 98 5.93 -24.46 -13.00
C ALA A 98 5.31 -23.30 -13.80
N ASP A 99 4.36 -23.59 -14.70
CA ASP A 99 3.68 -22.57 -15.52
C ASP A 99 2.87 -21.61 -14.65
N LEU A 100 2.15 -22.14 -13.65
CA LEU A 100 1.36 -21.36 -12.70
C LEU A 100 2.27 -20.54 -11.77
N ALA A 101 3.35 -21.15 -11.27
CA ALA A 101 4.34 -20.49 -10.44
C ALA A 101 5.01 -19.32 -11.20
N ALA A 102 5.37 -19.52 -12.47
CA ALA A 102 5.92 -18.49 -13.34
C ALA A 102 4.92 -17.35 -13.56
N ALA A 103 3.66 -17.66 -13.88
CA ALA A 103 2.61 -16.66 -14.07
C ALA A 103 2.39 -15.83 -12.80
N LEU A 104 2.29 -16.47 -11.63
CA LEU A 104 2.12 -15.78 -10.34
C LEU A 104 3.35 -14.96 -9.95
N GLY A 105 4.55 -15.46 -10.23
CA GLY A 105 5.80 -14.72 -10.04
C GLY A 105 5.83 -13.44 -10.88
N LEU A 106 5.43 -13.52 -12.16
CA LEU A 106 5.34 -12.35 -13.04
C LEU A 106 4.29 -11.35 -12.55
N VAL A 107 3.08 -11.81 -12.19
CA VAL A 107 2.01 -10.92 -11.69
C VAL A 107 2.41 -10.22 -10.39
N THR A 108 3.18 -10.87 -9.52
CA THR A 108 3.63 -10.28 -8.25
C THR A 108 4.87 -9.39 -8.40
N GLY A 109 5.78 -9.70 -9.33
CA GLY A 109 7.05 -8.98 -9.50
C GLY A 109 7.06 -7.86 -10.55
N LEU A 110 6.40 -8.05 -11.71
CA LEU A 110 6.38 -7.08 -12.82
C LEU A 110 5.80 -5.69 -12.49
N PRO A 111 4.80 -5.56 -11.59
CA PRO A 111 4.21 -4.25 -11.33
C PRO A 111 5.17 -3.23 -10.72
N LEU A 112 6.34 -3.63 -10.21
CA LEU A 112 7.40 -2.71 -9.80
C LEU A 112 7.83 -1.76 -10.93
N ALA A 113 7.78 -2.20 -12.19
CA ALA A 113 8.05 -1.32 -13.32
C ALA A 113 6.97 -0.23 -13.47
N LEU A 114 5.72 -0.46 -13.04
CA LEU A 114 4.64 0.52 -13.16
C LEU A 114 4.68 1.60 -12.07
N LEU A 115 5.49 1.38 -11.04
CA LEU A 115 5.55 2.17 -9.81
C LEU A 115 5.82 3.68 -10.04
N PRO A 116 6.70 4.11 -10.98
CA PRO A 116 6.91 5.53 -11.27
C PRO A 116 5.72 6.24 -11.94
N VAL A 117 4.82 5.49 -12.59
CA VAL A 117 3.76 6.05 -13.45
C VAL A 117 2.40 5.94 -12.77
N THR A 118 2.10 4.75 -12.23
CA THR A 118 0.79 4.42 -11.67
C THR A 118 0.92 3.54 -10.42
N PRO A 119 1.41 4.09 -9.29
CA PRO A 119 1.67 3.30 -8.08
C PRO A 119 0.41 2.61 -7.53
N LEU A 120 -0.77 3.20 -7.73
CA LEU A 120 -2.03 2.58 -7.34
C LEU A 120 -2.38 1.36 -8.21
N LEU A 121 -2.09 1.40 -9.52
CA LEU A 121 -2.28 0.25 -10.40
C LEU A 121 -1.28 -0.86 -10.05
N ALA A 122 -0.02 -0.49 -9.79
CA ALA A 122 0.99 -1.43 -9.31
C ALA A 122 0.53 -2.14 -8.03
N TRP A 123 0.00 -1.39 -7.07
CA TRP A 123 -0.60 -1.94 -5.85
C TRP A 123 -1.75 -2.91 -6.12
N ARG A 124 -2.68 -2.57 -7.01
CA ARG A 124 -3.80 -3.45 -7.37
C ARG A 124 -3.30 -4.79 -7.91
N ILE A 125 -2.35 -4.75 -8.86
CA ILE A 125 -1.83 -5.98 -9.50
C ILE A 125 -1.05 -6.83 -8.49
N VAL A 126 -0.17 -6.23 -7.68
CA VAL A 126 0.59 -6.97 -6.65
C VAL A 126 -0.36 -7.60 -5.62
N THR A 127 -1.35 -6.84 -5.15
CA THR A 127 -2.34 -7.34 -4.18
C THR A 127 -3.12 -8.51 -4.75
N ALA A 128 -3.62 -8.39 -5.98
CA ALA A 128 -4.32 -9.48 -6.67
C ALA A 128 -3.40 -10.70 -6.86
N GLY A 129 -2.15 -10.50 -7.28
CA GLY A 129 -1.16 -11.57 -7.44
C GLY A 129 -0.87 -12.31 -6.13
N VAL A 130 -0.72 -11.58 -5.02
CA VAL A 130 -0.48 -12.17 -3.69
C VAL A 130 -1.68 -12.99 -3.24
N LEU A 131 -2.91 -12.49 -3.42
CA LEU A 131 -4.12 -13.26 -3.11
C LEU A 131 -4.24 -14.51 -3.97
N LEU A 132 -4.02 -14.39 -5.28
CA LEU A 132 -4.06 -15.53 -6.19
C LEU A 132 -3.00 -16.57 -5.83
N ALA A 133 -1.79 -16.14 -5.47
CA ALA A 133 -0.75 -17.05 -5.01
C ALA A 133 -1.15 -17.76 -3.70
N LEU A 134 -1.72 -17.03 -2.74
CA LEU A 134 -2.21 -17.59 -1.48
C LEU A 134 -3.30 -18.65 -1.71
N PHE A 135 -4.28 -18.35 -2.57
CA PHE A 135 -5.32 -19.32 -2.93
C PHE A 135 -4.75 -20.52 -3.68
N ALA A 136 -3.85 -20.31 -4.65
CA ALA A 136 -3.23 -21.38 -5.40
C ALA A 136 -2.42 -22.33 -4.50
N VAL A 137 -1.68 -21.78 -3.53
CA VAL A 137 -0.99 -22.57 -2.49
C VAL A 137 -2.00 -23.38 -1.68
N ALA A 138 -3.12 -22.78 -1.26
CA ALA A 138 -4.13 -23.47 -0.44
C ALA A 138 -4.87 -24.59 -1.20
N THR A 139 -5.09 -24.44 -2.50
CA THR A 139 -5.93 -25.35 -3.29
C THR A 139 -5.16 -26.37 -4.12
N VAL A 140 -3.96 -26.02 -4.57
CA VAL A 140 -3.15 -26.84 -5.50
C VAL A 140 -1.80 -27.20 -4.87
N GLY A 141 -1.20 -26.28 -4.12
CA GLY A 141 0.11 -26.48 -3.51
C GLY A 141 0.06 -27.26 -2.19
N THR A 142 1.24 -27.36 -1.57
CA THR A 142 1.38 -27.86 -0.20
C THR A 142 1.64 -26.68 0.74
N PRO A 143 0.81 -26.44 1.76
CA PRO A 143 1.07 -25.41 2.75
C PRO A 143 2.38 -25.76 3.48
N PRO A 144 3.38 -24.87 3.51
CA PRO A 144 4.65 -25.20 4.12
C PRO A 144 4.56 -25.13 5.64
N ASP A 145 5.06 -26.15 6.33
CA ASP A 145 5.11 -26.19 7.80
C ASP A 145 6.12 -25.18 8.39
N ALA A 146 7.10 -24.74 7.59
CA ALA A 146 8.24 -23.91 8.02
C ALA A 146 8.47 -22.64 7.19
N LEU A 147 7.76 -22.49 6.06
CA LEU A 147 7.91 -21.33 5.18
C LEU A 147 6.65 -20.47 5.19
N TRP A 148 6.80 -19.28 4.65
CA TRP A 148 5.76 -18.27 4.70
C TRP A 148 4.85 -18.51 3.51
N PRO A 149 3.52 -18.42 3.68
CA PRO A 149 2.55 -18.73 2.61
C PRO A 149 2.63 -17.76 1.42
N TRP A 150 3.29 -16.61 1.60
CA TRP A 150 3.42 -15.58 0.59
C TRP A 150 4.79 -15.67 -0.10
N PRO A 151 4.87 -15.35 -1.41
CA PRO A 151 6.15 -15.17 -2.07
C PRO A 151 6.96 -14.06 -1.38
N ALA A 152 8.18 -14.37 -0.95
CA ALA A 152 9.08 -13.46 -0.26
C ALA A 152 9.39 -12.23 -1.11
N GLY A 153 9.50 -12.41 -2.43
CA GLY A 153 9.64 -11.30 -3.37
C GLY A 153 8.48 -10.30 -3.26
N ALA A 154 7.24 -10.78 -3.18
CA ALA A 154 6.07 -9.92 -3.02
C ALA A 154 6.08 -9.16 -1.70
N LEU A 155 6.58 -9.76 -0.61
CA LEU A 155 6.71 -9.10 0.69
C LEU A 155 7.75 -7.99 0.70
N VAL A 156 8.77 -8.06 -0.15
CA VAL A 156 9.74 -6.97 -0.35
C VAL A 156 9.14 -5.85 -1.19
N VAL A 157 8.35 -6.19 -2.21
CA VAL A 157 7.69 -5.22 -3.10
C VAL A 157 6.60 -4.42 -2.40
N LEU A 158 5.78 -5.09 -1.59
CA LEU A 158 4.59 -4.51 -1.01
C LEU A 158 4.88 -3.23 -0.19
N PRO A 159 5.88 -3.18 0.74
CA PRO A 159 6.24 -1.95 1.44
C PRO A 159 6.65 -0.80 0.52
N VAL A 160 7.42 -1.08 -0.54
CA VAL A 160 7.86 -0.07 -1.50
C VAL A 160 6.65 0.53 -2.23
N VAL A 161 5.75 -0.32 -2.70
CA VAL A 161 4.50 0.11 -3.36
C VAL A 161 3.61 0.91 -2.40
N LEU A 162 3.44 0.45 -1.16
CA LEU A 162 2.64 1.15 -0.15
C LEU A 162 3.21 2.51 0.21
N TYR A 163 4.54 2.61 0.36
CA TYR A 163 5.23 3.88 0.59
C TYR A 163 4.94 4.88 -0.53
N GLU A 164 5.05 4.46 -1.79
CA GLU A 164 4.79 5.33 -2.95
C GLU A 164 3.32 5.74 -3.05
N VAL A 165 2.38 4.82 -2.80
CA VAL A 165 0.96 5.16 -2.74
C VAL A 165 0.70 6.18 -1.63
N ALA A 166 1.32 6.03 -0.45
CA ALA A 166 1.18 6.96 0.65
C ALA A 166 1.80 8.34 0.39
N ALA A 167 2.89 8.39 -0.37
CA ALA A 167 3.57 9.63 -0.74
C ALA A 167 2.79 10.43 -1.80
N THR A 168 2.08 9.74 -2.71
CA THR A 168 1.48 10.35 -3.91
C THR A 168 -0.03 10.56 -3.85
N HIS A 169 -0.74 9.85 -2.95
CA HIS A 169 -2.21 9.87 -2.89
C HIS A 169 -2.77 10.51 -1.61
N PRO A 170 -4.02 11.01 -1.63
CA PRO A 170 -4.67 11.58 -0.46
C PRO A 170 -4.83 10.58 0.69
N ARG A 171 -4.85 11.09 1.94
CA ARG A 171 -4.93 10.28 3.17
C ARG A 171 -6.04 9.23 3.16
N ARG A 172 -7.19 9.52 2.54
CA ARG A 172 -8.35 8.61 2.42
C ARG A 172 -8.00 7.37 1.59
N VAL A 173 -7.39 7.55 0.42
CA VAL A 173 -6.96 6.45 -0.46
C VAL A 173 -5.87 5.61 0.21
N THR A 174 -4.87 6.27 0.81
CA THR A 174 -3.82 5.59 1.59
C THR A 174 -4.39 4.75 2.73
N GLY A 175 -5.42 5.26 3.42
CA GLY A 175 -6.10 4.53 4.49
C GLY A 175 -6.83 3.30 3.96
N ALA A 176 -7.56 3.43 2.85
CA ALA A 176 -8.24 2.31 2.21
C ALA A 176 -7.25 1.24 1.73
N VAL A 177 -6.17 1.64 1.05
CA VAL A 177 -5.08 0.76 0.61
C VAL A 177 -4.46 -0.01 1.78
N GLY A 178 -4.19 0.68 2.89
CA GLY A 178 -3.66 0.05 4.10
C GLY A 178 -4.62 -0.97 4.71
N VAL A 179 -5.91 -0.62 4.83
CA VAL A 179 -6.94 -1.55 5.34
C VAL A 179 -7.07 -2.77 4.45
N VAL A 180 -7.15 -2.59 3.12
CA VAL A 180 -7.23 -3.71 2.17
C VAL A 180 -5.99 -4.58 2.23
N THR A 181 -4.81 -4.00 2.37
CA THR A 181 -3.57 -4.77 2.43
C THR A 181 -3.49 -5.59 3.71
N VAL A 182 -3.77 -4.98 4.87
CA VAL A 182 -3.73 -5.67 6.17
C VAL A 182 -4.84 -6.72 6.29
N VAL A 183 -6.09 -6.33 6.03
CA VAL A 183 -7.24 -7.23 6.22
C VAL A 183 -7.33 -8.24 5.08
N GLY A 184 -7.22 -7.75 3.84
CA GLY A 184 -7.42 -8.54 2.64
C GLY A 184 -6.27 -9.49 2.34
N ASN A 185 -5.01 -9.06 2.43
CA ASN A 185 -3.88 -9.94 2.09
C ASN A 185 -3.30 -10.65 3.31
N VAL A 186 -3.02 -9.88 4.36
CA VAL A 186 -2.17 -10.37 5.45
C VAL A 186 -2.98 -11.22 6.43
N LEU A 187 -4.13 -10.71 6.88
CA LEU A 187 -5.00 -11.44 7.80
C LEU A 187 -5.74 -12.60 7.12
N ALA A 188 -6.06 -12.50 5.83
CA ALA A 188 -6.69 -13.59 5.09
C ALA A 188 -5.81 -14.85 4.98
N ALA A 189 -4.49 -14.72 5.14
CA ALA A 189 -3.58 -15.86 5.13
C ALA A 189 -3.85 -16.84 6.29
N SER A 190 -4.24 -16.34 7.45
CA SER A 190 -4.48 -17.17 8.64
C SER A 190 -5.65 -18.16 8.44
N PRO A 191 -6.86 -17.73 8.04
CA PRO A 191 -7.96 -18.66 7.79
C PRO A 191 -7.80 -19.49 6.51
N VAL A 192 -7.06 -19.03 5.49
CA VAL A 192 -6.95 -19.72 4.20
C VAL A 192 -5.84 -20.77 4.18
N VAL A 193 -4.68 -20.48 4.79
CA VAL A 193 -3.48 -21.35 4.75
C VAL A 193 -3.04 -21.79 6.15
N GLY A 194 -3.78 -21.42 7.21
CA GLY A 194 -3.43 -21.79 8.58
C GLY A 194 -2.23 -21.04 9.15
N THR A 195 -1.86 -19.89 8.56
CA THR A 195 -0.66 -19.15 8.95
C THR A 195 -0.76 -18.61 10.39
N PRO A 196 0.28 -18.76 11.22
CA PRO A 196 0.29 -18.24 12.58
C PRO A 196 0.04 -16.72 12.62
N LEU A 197 -0.83 -16.27 13.53
CA LEU A 197 -1.18 -14.84 13.65
C LEU A 197 0.05 -13.96 13.92
N ALA A 198 1.03 -14.45 14.69
CA ALA A 198 2.27 -13.73 14.94
C ALA A 198 3.03 -13.38 13.64
N GLN A 199 3.02 -14.28 12.64
CA GLN A 199 3.63 -14.01 11.33
C GLN A 199 2.85 -12.95 10.54
N THR A 200 1.53 -13.02 10.54
CA THR A 200 0.68 -11.99 9.89
C THR A 200 0.82 -10.62 10.57
N ALA A 201 1.06 -10.58 11.88
CA ALA A 201 1.14 -9.35 12.65
C ALA A 201 2.35 -8.49 12.27
N TRP A 202 3.55 -9.07 12.14
CA TRP A 202 4.74 -8.29 11.80
C TRP A 202 4.72 -7.79 10.35
N VAL A 203 4.18 -8.56 9.40
CA VAL A 203 3.97 -8.11 8.01
C VAL A 203 3.01 -6.92 7.98
N SER A 204 1.92 -7.00 8.75
CA SER A 204 0.97 -5.90 8.91
C SER A 204 1.64 -4.66 9.50
N ALA A 205 2.50 -4.84 10.51
CA ALA A 205 3.26 -3.75 11.11
C ALA A 205 4.21 -3.09 10.09
N ALA A 206 4.93 -3.88 9.29
CA ALA A 206 5.79 -3.37 8.22
C ALA A 206 5.00 -2.58 7.16
N ALA A 207 3.83 -3.08 6.76
CA ALA A 207 2.93 -2.38 5.84
C ALA A 207 2.46 -1.03 6.41
N VAL A 208 2.04 -1.00 7.68
CA VAL A 208 1.63 0.24 8.37
C VAL A 208 2.79 1.22 8.50
N ALA A 209 3.99 0.74 8.82
CA ALA A 209 5.19 1.57 8.91
C ALA A 209 5.53 2.22 7.57
N ALA A 210 5.49 1.47 6.47
CA ALA A 210 5.73 2.00 5.12
C ALA A 210 4.74 3.12 4.76
N LEU A 211 3.45 2.91 5.05
CA LEU A 211 2.40 3.92 4.84
C LEU A 211 2.62 5.17 5.70
N ALA A 212 3.02 5.00 6.96
CA ALA A 212 3.30 6.11 7.87
C ALA A 212 4.49 6.95 7.38
N LEU A 213 5.57 6.29 6.94
CA LEU A 213 6.75 6.95 6.38
C LEU A 213 6.42 7.73 5.10
N GLY A 214 5.69 7.11 4.16
CA GLY A 214 5.30 7.77 2.91
C GLY A 214 4.44 9.01 3.15
N ARG A 215 3.51 8.95 4.12
CA ARG A 215 2.71 10.12 4.51
C ARG A 215 3.54 11.27 5.09
N GLY A 216 4.59 10.96 5.85
CA GLY A 216 5.49 11.97 6.41
C GLY A 216 6.21 12.77 5.31
N VAL A 217 6.54 12.12 4.20
CA VAL A 217 7.18 12.77 3.03
C VAL A 217 6.17 13.62 2.26
N GLY A 218 4.98 13.09 1.96
CA GLY A 218 3.95 13.80 1.19
C GLY A 218 3.41 15.07 1.88
N GLY A 219 3.34 15.08 3.22
CA GLY A 219 2.85 16.25 3.98
C GLY A 219 3.73 17.50 3.83
N ARG A 220 5.06 17.33 3.80
CA ARG A 220 6.01 18.46 3.71
C ARG A 220 5.97 19.19 2.37
N ALA A 221 5.59 18.49 1.30
CA ALA A 221 5.47 19.08 -0.03
C ALA A 221 4.21 19.97 -0.16
N GLY A 222 3.16 19.69 0.61
CA GLY A 222 1.90 20.45 0.55
C GLY A 222 1.94 21.80 1.27
N ASP A 223 2.62 21.88 2.41
CA ASP A 223 2.63 23.09 3.26
C ASP A 223 3.49 24.24 2.67
N GLY A 224 4.40 23.93 1.74
CA GLY A 224 5.29 24.91 1.11
C GLY A 224 4.70 25.68 -0.07
N ALA A 225 3.55 25.26 -0.62
CA ALA A 225 2.96 25.86 -1.83
C ALA A 225 1.98 27.01 -1.55
N GLY A 226 1.74 27.35 -0.28
CA GLY A 226 0.78 28.38 0.16
C GLY A 226 1.41 29.66 0.73
N ARG A 227 2.71 29.89 0.54
CA ARG A 227 3.42 31.12 0.90
C ARG A 227 4.03 31.74 -0.35
#